data_AF-A0A0L0QT81-F1
#
_entry.id   AF-A0A0L0QT81-F1
#
_cell.length_a   1.000
_cell.length_b   1.000
_cell.length_c   1.000
_cell.angle_alpha   90.00
_cell.angle_beta   90.00
_cell.angle_gamma   90.00
#
_symmetry.space_group_name_H-M   'P 1'
#
loop_
_entity.id
_entity.type
_entity.pdbx_description
1 polymer ?
#
loop_
_entity_poly.entity_id
_entity_poly.type
_entity_poly.pdbx_seq_one_letter_code
_entity_poly.pdbx_strand_id
1 'polypeptide(L)'
;MEEVIKEEMVNLFNVGVGNQYDYVGFYMDEEKVRFLIDRTDGVSYTDDFIAGNKIEAISILFEKVEEMIDEVESRLSDYYSEISAEHHEEKNDEELKEKLEDAALSALYKIQRTNLKSFFNEDELKLAELKHNKLVEKYELKEMNDF
;
A
#
# COMPACT_ATOMS: atom_id res chain seq x y z
N MET A 1 4.73 -7.26 26.99
CA MET A 1 4.74 -6.57 25.68
C MET A 1 4.84 -5.10 26.02
N GLU A 2 5.89 -4.39 25.57
CA GLU A 2 5.91 -2.92 25.72
C GLU A 2 4.74 -2.36 24.90
N GLU A 3 3.95 -1.49 25.51
CA GLU A 3 2.84 -0.81 24.82
C GLU A 3 3.44 0.17 23.81
N VAL A 4 3.10 0.01 22.53
CA VAL A 4 3.56 0.92 21.47
C VAL A 4 2.54 2.04 21.37
N ILE A 5 2.96 3.26 21.68
CA ILE A 5 2.11 4.44 21.61
C ILE A 5 2.37 5.13 20.27
N LYS A 6 1.44 4.94 19.32
CA LYS A 6 1.51 5.50 17.95
C LYS A 6 1.76 7.02 17.94
N GLU A 7 1.21 7.74 18.91
CA GLU A 7 1.33 9.20 19.06
C GLU A 7 2.75 9.66 19.40
N GLU A 8 3.59 8.77 19.92
CA GLU A 8 5.00 9.05 20.24
C GLU A 8 5.94 8.73 19.06
N MET A 9 5.43 8.12 17.98
CA MET A 9 6.21 7.76 16.81
C MET A 9 6.14 8.83 15.71
N VAL A 10 7.23 8.97 14.96
CA VAL A 10 7.28 9.89 13.82
C VAL A 10 6.56 9.26 12.64
N ASN A 11 5.47 9.88 12.18
CA ASN A 11 4.84 9.50 10.91
C ASN A 11 5.78 9.85 9.75
N LEU A 12 6.23 8.83 9.01
CA LEU A 12 7.04 9.03 7.82
C LEU A 12 6.16 9.38 6.62
N PHE A 13 5.11 8.59 6.39
CA PHE A 13 4.08 8.83 5.38
C PHE A 13 2.89 7.86 5.56
N ASN A 14 1.79 8.17 4.87
CA ASN A 14 0.65 7.26 4.69
C ASN A 14 0.51 6.91 3.21
N VAL A 15 0.18 5.66 2.91
CA VAL A 15 -0.07 5.12 1.57
C VAL A 15 -1.57 4.91 1.42
N GLY A 16 -2.25 5.76 0.64
CA GLY A 16 -3.67 5.58 0.33
C GLY A 16 -3.88 4.48 -0.71
N VAL A 17 -4.93 3.67 -0.54
CA VAL A 17 -5.24 2.55 -1.46
C VAL A 17 -6.72 2.55 -1.81
N GLY A 18 -7.06 2.90 -3.06
CA GLY A 18 -8.42 2.82 -3.61
C GLY A 18 -9.43 3.87 -3.13
N ASN A 19 -9.30 4.43 -1.92
CA ASN A 19 -10.11 5.57 -1.46
C ASN A 19 -9.34 6.47 -0.47
N GLN A 20 -9.95 7.60 -0.05
CA GLN A 20 -9.31 8.61 0.80
C GLN A 20 -9.14 8.20 2.28
N TYR A 21 -9.72 7.07 2.68
CA TYR A 21 -9.87 6.60 4.05
C TYR A 21 -9.04 5.32 4.31
N ASP A 22 -8.90 4.49 3.28
CA ASP A 22 -8.10 3.27 3.27
C ASP A 22 -6.62 3.62 3.13
N TYR A 23 -5.83 3.43 4.19
CA TYR A 23 -4.39 3.64 4.11
C TYR A 23 -3.54 2.69 4.96
N VAL A 24 -2.29 2.51 4.52
CA VAL A 24 -1.20 1.93 5.30
C VAL A 24 -0.32 3.07 5.83
N GLY A 25 -0.26 3.26 7.14
CA GLY A 25 0.61 4.26 7.76
C GLY A 25 1.97 3.66 8.10
N PHE A 26 3.01 4.46 7.95
CA PHE A 26 4.39 4.04 8.19
C PHE A 26 5.07 4.98 9.18
N TYR A 27 5.39 4.46 10.36
CA TYR A 27 5.90 5.23 11.49
C TYR A 27 7.23 4.68 11.98
N MET A 28 8.07 5.56 12.52
CA MET A 28 9.37 5.22 13.08
C MET A 28 9.50 5.69 14.53
N ASP A 29 9.97 4.78 15.39
CA ASP A 29 10.49 5.10 16.72
C ASP A 29 11.99 5.41 16.56
N GLU A 30 12.32 6.71 16.66
CA GLU A 30 13.70 7.18 16.50
C GLU A 30 14.63 6.69 17.62
N GLU A 31 14.10 6.36 18.80
CA GLU A 31 14.88 5.94 19.96
C GLU A 31 15.25 4.45 19.91
N LYS A 32 14.36 3.60 19.37
CA LYS A 32 14.52 2.13 19.40
C LYS A 32 14.72 1.47 18.03
N VAL A 33 14.78 2.22 16.93
CA VAL A 33 14.85 1.70 15.54
C VAL A 33 13.76 0.64 15.31
N ARG A 34 12.54 0.95 15.71
CA ARG A 34 11.35 0.13 15.49
C ARG A 34 10.42 0.85 14.53
N PHE A 35 9.68 0.09 13.74
CA PHE A 35 8.69 0.65 12.83
C PHE A 35 7.33 0.10 13.19
N LEU A 36 6.34 0.98 13.11
CA LEU A 36 4.94 0.62 13.19
C LEU A 36 4.36 0.78 11.78
N ILE A 37 3.76 -0.29 11.31
CA ILE A 37 2.97 -0.32 10.09
C ILE A 37 1.54 -0.55 10.56
N ASP A 38 0.66 0.42 10.34
CA ASP A 38 -0.74 0.29 10.70
C ASP A 38 -1.61 0.25 9.44
N ARG A 39 -2.75 -0.42 9.56
CA ARG A 39 -3.78 -0.44 8.53
C ARG A 39 -5.05 0.20 9.07
N THR A 40 -5.72 0.96 8.21
CA THR A 40 -7.05 1.47 8.48
C THR A 40 -7.92 1.40 7.22
N ASP A 41 -9.19 1.08 7.41
CA ASP A 41 -10.25 1.18 6.40
C ASP A 41 -11.04 2.51 6.53
N GLY A 42 -10.49 3.41 7.36
CA GLY A 42 -11.03 4.71 7.79
C GLY A 42 -12.41 4.71 8.42
N VAL A 43 -12.94 3.54 8.78
CA VAL A 43 -14.09 3.38 9.69
C VAL A 43 -13.62 2.80 11.03
N SER A 44 -12.65 1.89 10.99
CA SER A 44 -12.07 1.20 12.13
C SER A 44 -10.56 1.04 11.99
N TYR A 45 -9.87 1.07 13.12
CA TYR A 45 -8.48 0.66 13.19
C TYR A 45 -8.40 -0.84 12.92
N THR A 46 -7.70 -1.24 11.87
CA THR A 46 -7.73 -2.63 11.40
C THR A 46 -6.65 -3.44 12.10
N ASP A 47 -5.38 -3.10 11.90
CA ASP A 47 -4.27 -3.91 12.42
C ASP A 47 -2.97 -3.10 12.65
N ASP A 48 -2.17 -3.56 13.61
CA ASP A 48 -0.83 -3.05 13.92
C ASP A 48 0.25 -4.09 13.75
N PHE A 49 1.32 -3.70 13.06
CA PHE A 49 2.48 -4.53 12.84
C PHE A 49 3.75 -3.80 13.29
N ILE A 50 4.47 -4.42 14.21
CA ILE A 50 5.75 -3.88 14.70
C ILE A 50 6.89 -4.62 14.02
N ALA A 51 7.74 -3.88 13.31
CA ALA A 51 8.99 -4.38 12.78
C ALA A 51 10.16 -3.98 13.68
N GLY A 52 11.02 -4.94 14.02
CA GLY A 52 12.21 -4.74 14.84
C GLY A 52 13.42 -4.21 14.07
N ASN A 53 13.33 -4.11 12.74
CA ASN A 53 14.39 -3.59 11.88
C ASN A 53 13.84 -3.09 10.53
N LYS A 54 14.68 -2.39 9.76
CA LYS A 54 14.32 -1.77 8.49
C LYS A 54 13.95 -2.76 7.38
N ILE A 55 14.60 -3.91 7.30
CA ILE A 55 14.32 -4.93 6.27
C ILE A 55 12.94 -5.55 6.50
N GLU A 56 12.63 -5.87 7.75
CA GLU A 56 11.31 -6.35 8.17
C GLU A 56 10.25 -5.28 7.92
N ALA A 57 10.54 -4.01 8.25
CA ALA A 57 9.64 -2.89 8.03
C ALA A 57 9.27 -2.71 6.55
N ILE A 58 10.26 -2.75 5.64
CA ILE A 58 10.03 -2.75 4.19
C ILE A 58 9.18 -3.96 3.80
N SER A 59 9.48 -5.13 4.36
CA SER A 59 8.77 -6.35 3.97
C SER A 59 7.29 -6.29 4.31
N ILE A 60 6.98 -5.88 5.54
CA ILE A 60 5.61 -5.71 6.04
C ILE A 60 4.91 -4.57 5.29
N LEU A 61 5.55 -3.41 5.11
CA LEU A 61 4.95 -2.29 4.39
C LEU A 61 4.43 -2.69 3.01
N PHE A 62 5.27 -3.36 2.21
CA PHE A 62 4.88 -3.80 0.87
C PHE A 62 3.81 -4.91 0.91
N GLU A 63 3.88 -5.82 1.88
CA GLU A 63 2.86 -6.86 2.06
C GLU A 63 1.49 -6.24 2.40
N LYS A 64 1.45 -5.25 3.30
CA LYS A 64 0.18 -4.61 3.71
C LYS A 64 -0.39 -3.71 2.64
N VAL A 65 0.45 -3.04 1.86
CA VAL A 65 0.00 -2.32 0.65
C VAL A 65 -0.55 -3.30 -0.39
N GLU A 66 0.11 -4.44 -0.61
CA GLU A 66 -0.36 -5.49 -1.52
C GLU A 66 -1.73 -6.03 -1.09
N GLU A 67 -1.89 -6.41 0.18
CA GLU A 67 -3.17 -6.88 0.75
C GLU A 67 -4.30 -5.87 0.53
N MET A 68 -4.04 -4.58 0.76
CA MET A 68 -5.07 -3.55 0.56
C MET A 68 -5.44 -3.35 -0.91
N ILE A 69 -4.49 -3.50 -1.84
CA ILE A 69 -4.79 -3.44 -3.28
C ILE A 69 -5.66 -4.66 -3.66
N ASP A 70 -5.29 -5.87 -3.20
CA ASP A 70 -6.06 -7.09 -3.45
C ASP A 70 -7.50 -6.99 -2.88
N GLU A 71 -7.68 -6.36 -1.72
CA GLU A 71 -9.00 -6.08 -1.13
C GLU A 71 -9.81 -5.06 -1.95
N VAL A 72 -9.16 -4.04 -2.54
CA VAL A 72 -9.82 -3.13 -3.49
C VAL A 72 -10.25 -3.90 -4.75
N GLU A 73 -9.38 -4.75 -5.29
CA GLU A 73 -9.70 -5.60 -6.45
C GLU A 73 -10.93 -6.46 -6.18
N SER A 74 -10.96 -7.16 -5.05
CA SER A 74 -12.11 -7.99 -4.66
C SER A 74 -13.40 -7.17 -4.56
N ARG A 75 -13.36 -6.01 -3.88
CA ARG A 75 -14.55 -5.13 -3.73
C ARG A 75 -15.06 -4.61 -5.07
N LEU A 76 -14.15 -4.21 -5.97
CA LEU A 76 -14.53 -3.75 -7.29
C LEU A 76 -15.10 -4.89 -8.14
N SER A 77 -14.48 -6.07 -8.09
CA SER A 77 -14.97 -7.26 -8.80
C SER A 77 -16.38 -7.64 -8.35
N ASP A 78 -16.63 -7.67 -7.04
CA ASP A 78 -17.96 -7.94 -6.48
C ASP A 78 -18.99 -6.90 -6.97
N TYR A 79 -18.67 -5.61 -6.87
CA TYR A 79 -19.54 -4.51 -7.31
C TYR A 79 -19.91 -4.61 -8.81
N TYR A 80 -18.93 -4.84 -9.68
CA TYR A 80 -19.20 -4.98 -11.12
C TYR A 80 -19.91 -6.28 -11.48
N SER A 81 -19.69 -7.35 -10.72
CA SER A 81 -20.43 -8.60 -10.89
C SER A 81 -21.92 -8.41 -10.59
N GLU A 82 -22.26 -7.69 -9.52
CA GLU A 82 -23.64 -7.35 -9.14
C GLU A 82 -24.31 -6.48 -10.21
N ILE A 83 -23.61 -5.44 -10.70
CA ILE A 83 -24.13 -4.57 -11.77
C ILE A 83 -24.34 -5.35 -13.07
N SER A 84 -23.41 -6.23 -13.44
CA SER A 84 -23.52 -7.02 -14.67
C SER A 84 -24.69 -8.00 -14.65
N ALA A 85 -25.08 -8.47 -13.46
CA ALA A 85 -26.27 -9.30 -13.27
C ALA A 85 -27.57 -8.52 -13.53
N GLU A 86 -27.54 -7.19 -13.38
CA GLU A 86 -28.68 -6.29 -13.61
C GLU A 86 -28.66 -5.63 -15.00
N HIS A 87 -27.47 -5.40 -15.57
CA HIS A 87 -27.26 -4.74 -16.86
C HIS A 87 -26.13 -5.42 -17.67
N HIS A 88 -26.52 -6.17 -18.72
CA HIS A 88 -25.58 -6.78 -19.68
C HIS A 88 -24.93 -5.71 -20.59
N GLU A 89 -23.87 -5.04 -20.13
CA GLU A 89 -23.03 -4.21 -21.01
C GLU A 89 -21.53 -4.56 -20.90
N GLU A 90 -20.86 -4.61 -22.06
CA GLU A 90 -19.43 -4.94 -22.26
C GLU A 90 -18.42 -3.92 -21.67
N LYS A 91 -18.87 -2.86 -20.99
CA LYS A 91 -18.01 -1.76 -20.49
C LYS A 91 -17.47 -1.94 -19.07
N ASN A 92 -17.95 -2.93 -18.33
CA ASN A 92 -17.62 -3.10 -16.91
C ASN A 92 -16.18 -3.56 -16.68
N ASP A 93 -15.64 -4.42 -17.54
CA ASP A 93 -14.30 -4.98 -17.37
C ASP A 93 -13.19 -3.94 -17.60
N GLU A 94 -13.38 -3.04 -18.57
CA GLU A 94 -12.42 -1.97 -18.87
C GLU A 94 -12.42 -0.90 -17.76
N GLU A 95 -13.60 -0.53 -17.24
CA GLU A 95 -13.71 0.40 -16.11
C GLU A 95 -13.15 -0.20 -14.80
N LEU A 96 -13.37 -1.50 -14.57
CA LEU A 96 -12.76 -2.24 -13.46
C LEU A 96 -11.23 -2.18 -13.54
N LYS A 97 -10.66 -2.46 -14.73
CA LYS A 97 -9.22 -2.43 -14.95
C LYS A 97 -8.63 -1.03 -14.70
N GLU A 98 -9.26 0.02 -15.21
CA GLU A 98 -8.80 1.40 -14.99
C GLU A 98 -8.81 1.79 -13.50
N LYS A 99 -9.85 1.42 -12.75
CA LYS A 99 -9.95 1.71 -11.32
C LYS A 99 -8.90 0.97 -10.49
N LEU A 100 -8.63 -0.29 -10.83
CA LEU A 100 -7.58 -1.07 -10.17
C LEU A 100 -6.19 -0.51 -10.48
N GLU A 101 -5.92 -0.16 -11.75
CA GLU A 101 -4.66 0.45 -12.17
C GLU A 101 -4.40 1.77 -11.41
N ASP A 102 -5.41 2.64 -11.29
CA ASP A 102 -5.30 3.91 -10.56
C ASP A 102 -5.04 3.71 -9.05
N ALA A 103 -5.75 2.77 -8.42
CA ALA A 103 -5.57 2.46 -7.00
C ALA A 103 -4.15 1.92 -6.71
N ALA A 104 -3.67 0.99 -7.54
CA ALA A 104 -2.35 0.41 -7.40
C ALA A 104 -1.23 1.42 -7.71
N LEU A 105 -1.36 2.22 -8.77
CA LEU A 105 -0.38 3.28 -9.10
C LEU A 105 -0.27 4.31 -7.98
N SER A 106 -1.40 4.79 -7.47
CA SER A 106 -1.44 5.75 -6.37
C SER A 106 -0.77 5.23 -5.11
N ALA A 107 -1.01 3.96 -4.77
CA ALA A 107 -0.40 3.31 -3.61
C ALA A 107 1.12 3.13 -3.80
N LEU A 108 1.53 2.58 -4.95
CA LEU A 108 2.94 2.27 -5.21
C LEU A 108 3.81 3.52 -5.34
N TYR A 109 3.28 4.63 -5.86
CA TYR A 109 3.99 5.90 -5.98
C TYR A 109 4.65 6.34 -4.66
N LYS A 110 3.94 6.18 -3.53
CA LYS A 110 4.44 6.62 -2.22
C LYS A 110 5.57 5.77 -1.66
N ILE A 111 5.63 4.50 -2.02
CA ILE A 111 6.65 3.56 -1.56
C ILE A 111 7.77 3.35 -2.60
N GLN A 112 7.84 4.21 -3.61
CA GLN A 112 8.95 4.25 -4.54
C GLN A 112 10.27 4.58 -3.85
N ARG A 113 11.35 4.05 -4.41
CA ARG A 113 12.73 4.29 -3.97
C ARG A 113 13.03 5.78 -3.73
N THR A 114 12.57 6.66 -4.62
CA THR A 114 12.78 8.11 -4.55
C THR A 114 12.22 8.75 -3.28
N ASN A 115 11.08 8.23 -2.79
CA ASN A 115 10.41 8.66 -1.57
C ASN A 115 10.98 8.00 -0.31
N LEU A 116 11.54 6.80 -0.43
CA LEU A 116 12.13 6.06 0.68
C LEU A 116 13.60 6.44 0.98
N LYS A 117 14.32 7.05 0.03
CA LYS A 117 15.77 7.31 0.13
C LYS A 117 16.23 8.14 1.33
N SER A 118 15.36 8.92 1.95
CA SER A 118 15.68 9.70 3.16
C SER A 118 15.71 8.86 4.43
N PHE A 119 15.12 7.66 4.41
CA PHE A 119 14.93 6.83 5.60
C PHE A 119 15.77 5.53 5.56
N PHE A 120 16.17 5.08 4.37
CA PHE A 120 16.79 3.79 4.14
C PHE A 120 18.17 3.91 3.46
N ASN A 121 19.05 2.96 3.74
CA ASN A 121 20.34 2.85 3.06
C ASN A 121 20.22 2.17 1.69
N GLU A 122 21.34 2.08 0.96
CA GLU A 122 21.36 1.56 -0.41
C GLU A 122 20.86 0.12 -0.55
N ASP A 123 21.21 -0.78 0.38
CA ASP A 123 20.81 -2.19 0.29
C ASP A 123 19.33 -2.37 0.66
N GLU A 124 18.83 -1.59 1.62
CA GLU A 124 17.41 -1.50 1.95
C GLU A 124 16.59 -0.95 0.77
N LEU A 125 17.10 0.07 0.08
CA LEU A 125 16.45 0.65 -1.09
C LEU A 125 16.37 -0.33 -2.26
N LYS A 126 17.39 -1.17 -2.48
CA LYS A 126 17.32 -2.25 -3.47
C LYS A 126 16.22 -3.27 -3.16
N LEU A 127 16.00 -3.59 -1.89
CA LEU A 127 14.90 -4.47 -1.48
C LEU A 127 13.54 -3.81 -1.75
N ALA A 128 13.38 -2.54 -1.40
CA ALA A 128 12.16 -1.80 -1.68
C ALA A 128 11.87 -1.71 -3.19
N GLU A 129 12.89 -1.44 -3.99
CA GLU A 129 12.81 -1.41 -5.45
C GLU A 129 12.43 -2.78 -6.04
N LEU A 130 13.04 -3.87 -5.55
CA LEU A 130 12.68 -5.23 -5.95
C LEU A 130 11.20 -5.54 -5.64
N LYS A 131 10.72 -5.18 -4.45
CA LYS A 131 9.32 -5.39 -4.04
C LYS A 131 8.36 -4.51 -4.84
N HIS A 132 8.72 -3.26 -5.09
CA HIS A 132 7.94 -2.35 -5.93
C HIS A 132 7.78 -2.91 -7.34
N ASN A 133 8.88 -3.33 -7.98
CA ASN A 133 8.84 -3.88 -9.34
C ASN A 133 8.01 -5.16 -9.42
N LYS A 134 8.06 -6.00 -8.37
CA LYS A 134 7.20 -7.19 -8.29
C LYS A 134 5.71 -6.83 -8.27
N LEU A 135 5.31 -5.77 -7.55
CA LEU A 135 3.91 -5.33 -7.52
C LEU A 135 3.49 -4.66 -8.82
N VAL A 136 4.37 -3.86 -9.45
CA VAL A 136 4.14 -3.31 -10.79
C VAL A 136 3.88 -4.43 -11.80
N GLU A 137 4.67 -5.50 -11.77
CA GLU A 137 4.47 -6.67 -12.63
C GLU A 137 3.17 -7.42 -12.30
N LYS A 138 2.88 -7.66 -11.00
CA LYS A 138 1.67 -8.35 -10.55
C LYS A 138 0.39 -7.69 -11.07
N TYR A 139 0.32 -6.37 -11.00
CA TYR A 139 -0.88 -5.60 -11.38
C TYR A 139 -0.84 -5.08 -12.82
N GLU A 140 0.12 -5.54 -13.64
CA GLU A 140 0.30 -5.12 -15.05
C GLU A 140 0.33 -3.59 -15.24
N LEU A 141 0.89 -2.85 -14.28
CA LEU A 141 0.84 -1.39 -14.30
C LEU A 141 1.75 -0.86 -15.39
N LYS A 142 1.23 0.06 -16.22
CA LYS A 142 2.09 0.79 -17.16
C LYS A 142 3.04 1.66 -16.36
N GLU A 143 4.33 1.66 -16.72
CA GLU A 143 5.29 2.58 -16.12
C GLU A 143 4.73 4.01 -16.23
N MET A 144 4.53 4.67 -15.08
CA MET A 144 4.26 6.10 -15.08
C MET A 144 5.53 6.77 -15.63
N ASN A 145 5.48 7.18 -16.89
CA ASN A 145 6.47 8.10 -17.42
C ASN A 145 6.45 9.34 -16.51
N ASP A 146 7.62 9.70 -15.96
CA ASP A 146 7.81 10.88 -15.11
C ASP A 146 7.12 12.11 -15.74
N PHE A 147 6.06 12.61 -15.10
CA PHE A 147 5.41 13.88 -15.44
C PHE A 147 6.16 15.06 -14.83
#